data_AF-A0A0F8Z0X8-F1
#
_entry.id   AF-A0A0F8Z0X8-F1
#
_cell.length_a   1.000
_cell.length_b   1.000
_cell.length_c   1.000
_cell.angle_alpha   90.00
_cell.angle_beta   90.00
_cell.angle_gamma   90.00
#
_symmetry.space_group_name_H-M   'P 1'
#
loop_
_entity.id
_entity.type
_entity.pdbx_description
1 polymer ?
#
loop_
_entity_poly.entity_id
_entity_poly.type
_entity_poly.pdbx_seq_one_letter_code
_entity_poly.pdbx_strand_id
1 'polypeptide(L)'
;MDRDSVNWTLHDAVRGEAEQLAKEISLCLRYCSVTFRGLRPTRVALTGGEAYDPALLKLLGNGLDCECVVGEPLRGIDLGDADLGSERRGVLTEWSVATGLALRGLARDEGVREADHDRRRVPA
;
A
#
# COMPACT_ATOMS: atom_id res chain seq x y z
N MET A 1 4.85 28.47 -19.46
CA MET A 1 4.59 28.14 -18.05
C MET A 1 5.54 27.02 -17.71
N ASP A 2 6.41 27.24 -16.73
CA ASP A 2 7.52 26.33 -16.42
C ASP A 2 7.02 25.07 -15.69
N ARG A 3 7.51 23.89 -16.07
CA ARG A 3 7.02 22.59 -15.56
C ARG A 3 7.33 22.42 -14.07
N ASP A 4 8.44 22.99 -13.61
CA ASP A 4 8.85 22.97 -12.22
C ASP A 4 7.95 23.87 -11.36
N SER A 5 7.50 24.99 -11.91
CA SER A 5 6.55 25.88 -11.24
C SER A 5 5.19 25.19 -11.02
N VAL A 6 4.69 24.42 -11.99
CA VAL A 6 3.42 23.69 -11.83
C VAL A 6 3.53 22.59 -10.77
N ASN A 7 4.65 21.86 -10.75
CA ASN A 7 4.89 20.80 -9.78
C ASN A 7 4.98 21.36 -8.34
N TRP A 8 5.67 22.48 -8.15
CA TRP A 8 5.71 23.18 -6.86
C TRP A 8 4.32 23.57 -6.38
N THR A 9 3.49 24.17 -7.24
CA THR A 9 2.14 24.62 -6.87
C THR A 9 1.24 23.45 -6.51
N LEU A 10 1.32 22.34 -7.25
CA LEU A 10 0.58 21.13 -6.92
C LEU A 10 1.03 20.56 -5.57
N HIS A 11 2.34 20.42 -5.37
CA HIS A 11 2.91 19.94 -4.11
C HIS A 11 2.49 20.81 -2.92
N ASP A 12 2.49 22.13 -3.08
CA ASP A 12 2.09 23.04 -2.00
C ASP A 12 0.60 22.95 -1.68
N ALA A 13 -0.25 22.81 -2.70
CA ALA A 13 -1.69 22.65 -2.54
C ALA A 13 -2.06 21.37 -1.80
N VAL A 14 -1.38 20.24 -2.06
CA VAL A 14 -1.67 18.95 -1.42
C VAL A 14 -0.98 18.77 -0.06
N ARG A 15 -0.02 19.63 0.28
CA ARG A 15 0.81 19.48 1.49
C ARG A 15 -0.02 19.39 2.77
N GLY A 16 -0.95 20.32 2.98
CA GLY A 16 -1.74 20.39 4.21
C GLY A 16 -2.56 19.12 4.44
N GLU A 17 -3.21 18.63 3.39
CA GLU A 17 -4.02 17.41 3.43
C GLU A 17 -3.16 16.16 3.64
N ALA A 18 -2.00 16.07 2.97
CA ALA A 18 -1.06 14.96 3.15
C ALA A 18 -0.48 14.92 4.57
N GLU A 19 -0.17 16.07 5.17
CA GLU A 19 0.30 16.17 6.55
C GLU A 19 -0.79 15.77 7.56
N GLN A 20 -2.05 16.13 7.30
CA GLN A 20 -3.17 15.69 8.11
C GLN A 20 -3.36 14.17 8.00
N LEU A 21 -3.34 13.64 6.78
CA LEU A 21 -3.44 12.20 6.53
C LEU A 21 -2.30 11.43 7.24
N ALA A 22 -1.07 11.92 7.21
CA ALA A 22 0.06 11.31 7.93
C ALA A 22 -0.18 11.25 9.45
N LYS A 23 -0.76 12.29 10.04
CA LYS A 23 -1.11 12.32 11.48
C LYS A 23 -2.17 11.27 11.80
N GLU A 24 -3.20 11.16 10.96
CA GLU A 24 -4.27 10.17 11.14
C GLU A 24 -3.75 8.73 10.99
N ILE A 25 -2.93 8.46 9.97
CA ILE A 25 -2.25 7.17 9.80
C ILE A 25 -1.37 6.85 11.01
N SER A 26 -0.61 7.82 11.53
CA SER A 26 0.21 7.64 12.73
C SER A 26 -0.60 7.20 13.95
N LEU A 27 -1.81 7.74 14.12
CA LEU A 27 -2.72 7.32 15.18
C LEU A 27 -3.17 5.87 14.98
N CYS A 28 -3.52 5.48 13.75
CA CYS A 28 -3.87 4.10 13.40
C CYS A 28 -2.72 3.12 13.67
N LEU A 29 -1.48 3.48 13.29
CA LEU A 29 -0.29 2.64 13.54
C LEU A 29 0.01 2.51 15.03
N ARG A 30 -0.15 3.59 15.80
CA ARG A 30 0.00 3.56 17.26
C ARG A 30 -1.05 2.67 17.91
N TYR A 31 -2.31 2.78 17.48
CA TYR A 31 -3.38 1.91 17.94
C TYR A 31 -3.08 0.44 17.62
N CYS A 32 -2.64 0.14 16.39
CA CYS A 32 -2.22 -1.20 15.98
C CYS A 32 -1.12 -1.75 16.90
N SER A 33 -0.10 -0.95 17.20
CA SER A 33 1.02 -1.35 18.07
C SER A 33 0.61 -1.65 19.52
N VAL A 34 -0.41 -0.95 20.03
CA VAL A 34 -0.95 -1.19 21.38
C VAL A 34 -1.86 -2.41 21.41
N THR A 35 -2.72 -2.56 20.39
CA THR A 35 -3.69 -3.66 20.28
C THR A 35 -3.00 -4.99 19.98
N PHE A 36 -2.02 -4.98 19.08
CA PHE A 36 -1.29 -6.17 18.63
C PHE A 36 0.17 -6.10 19.09
N ARG A 37 0.39 -6.42 20.37
CA ARG A 37 1.73 -6.36 20.99
C ARG A 37 2.75 -7.17 20.20
N GLY A 38 3.94 -6.60 20.01
CA GLY A 38 5.03 -7.21 19.25
C GLY A 38 4.98 -6.95 17.74
N LEU A 39 3.85 -6.48 17.20
CA LEU A 39 3.79 -6.02 15.82
C LEU A 39 4.23 -4.56 15.74
N ARG A 40 5.25 -4.29 14.92
CA ARG A 40 5.67 -2.94 14.52
C ARG A 40 5.63 -2.86 13.01
N PRO A 41 4.66 -2.15 12.41
CA PRO A 41 4.63 -1.93 10.97
C PRO A 41 5.93 -1.24 10.52
N THR A 42 6.66 -1.86 9.62
CA THR A 42 7.91 -1.31 9.06
C THR A 42 7.69 -0.61 7.73
N ARG A 43 6.51 -0.80 7.13
CA ARG A 43 6.15 -0.29 5.81
C ARG A 43 4.65 -0.06 5.71
N VAL A 44 4.28 0.99 4.99
CA VAL A 44 2.92 1.31 4.56
C VAL A 44 2.87 1.19 3.04
N ALA A 45 2.01 0.32 2.53
CA ALA A 45 1.75 0.20 1.10
C ALA A 45 0.52 1.03 0.74
N LEU A 46 0.68 2.01 -0.15
CA LEU A 46 -0.40 2.83 -0.69
C LEU A 46 -1.03 2.11 -1.88
N THR A 47 -2.36 2.10 -1.92
CA THR A 47 -3.16 1.51 -2.99
C THR A 47 -4.25 2.47 -3.46
N GLY A 48 -4.88 2.21 -4.60
CA GLY A 48 -5.83 3.14 -5.22
C GLY A 48 -5.18 4.00 -6.31
N GLY A 49 -6.00 4.80 -7.01
CA GLY A 49 -5.56 5.58 -8.18
C GLY A 49 -4.51 6.65 -7.86
N GLU A 50 -4.58 7.26 -6.69
CA GLU A 50 -3.66 8.33 -6.28
C GLU A 50 -2.35 7.81 -5.66
N ALA A 51 -2.18 6.49 -5.53
CA ALA A 51 -1.01 5.90 -4.87
C ALA A 51 0.31 6.17 -5.62
N TYR A 52 0.24 6.51 -6.91
CA TYR A 52 1.41 6.81 -7.74
C TYR A 52 1.96 8.22 -7.58
N ASP A 53 1.23 9.13 -6.93
CA ASP A 53 1.67 10.52 -6.81
C ASP A 53 3.00 10.60 -6.01
N PRO A 54 4.12 10.98 -6.65
CA PRO A 54 5.41 11.08 -5.98
C PRO A 54 5.41 12.13 -4.86
N ALA A 55 4.62 13.20 -4.98
CA ALA A 55 4.51 14.22 -3.96
C ALA A 55 3.84 13.65 -2.70
N LEU A 56 2.73 12.93 -2.88
CA LEU A 56 2.04 12.26 -1.78
C LEU A 56 2.92 11.23 -1.08
N LEU A 57 3.60 10.35 -1.83
CA LEU A 57 4.52 9.36 -1.28
C LEU A 57 5.63 10.00 -0.43
N LYS A 58 6.21 11.10 -0.94
CA LYS A 58 7.27 11.83 -0.23
C LYS A 58 6.75 12.52 1.03
N LEU A 59 5.59 13.18 0.95
CA LEU A 59 4.99 13.87 2.08
C LEU A 59 4.59 12.89 3.20
N LEU A 60 3.96 11.76 2.84
CA LEU A 60 3.62 10.71 3.79
C LEU A 60 4.87 10.03 4.37
N GLY A 61 5.87 9.73 3.54
CA GLY A 61 7.13 9.14 3.98
C GLY A 61 7.92 10.03 4.95
N ASN A 62 7.81 11.36 4.83
CA ASN A 62 8.38 12.30 5.80
C ASN A 62 7.58 12.40 7.10
N GLY A 63 6.26 12.18 7.03
CA GLY A 63 5.36 12.29 8.18
C GLY A 63 5.20 11.00 8.99
N LEU A 64 5.67 9.86 8.46
CA LEU A 64 5.53 8.53 9.07
C LEU A 64 6.90 7.95 9.40
N ASP A 65 7.01 7.29 10.56
CA ASP A 65 8.24 6.60 11.01
C ASP A 65 8.50 5.25 10.27
N CYS A 66 7.94 5.08 9.07
CA CYS A 66 8.04 3.83 8.31
C CYS A 66 8.01 4.08 6.80
N GLU A 67 8.54 3.13 6.04
CA GLU A 67 8.69 3.27 4.59
C GLU A 67 7.31 3.32 3.91
N CYS A 68 7.03 4.37 3.13
CA CYS A 68 5.85 4.44 2.27
C CYS A 68 6.20 3.93 0.87
N VAL A 69 5.49 2.92 0.40
CA VAL A 69 5.68 2.33 -0.94
C VAL A 69 4.36 2.27 -1.70
N VAL A 70 4.46 2.17 -3.02
CA VAL A 70 3.32 1.83 -3.87
C VAL A 70 3.04 0.33 -3.74
N GLY A 71 1.80 -0.05 -3.45
CA GLY A 71 1.40 -1.45 -3.32
C GLY A 71 1.28 -2.13 -4.68
N GLU A 72 1.73 -3.39 -4.78
CA GLU A 72 1.77 -4.14 -6.05
C GLU A 72 0.73 -5.27 -6.07
N PRO A 73 -0.56 -5.01 -6.33
CA PRO A 73 -1.61 -6.01 -6.17
C PRO A 73 -1.50 -7.20 -7.14
N LEU A 74 -0.97 -6.97 -8.34
CA LEU A 74 -0.81 -8.03 -9.35
C LEU A 74 0.58 -8.68 -9.32
N ARG A 75 1.40 -8.39 -8.29
CA ARG A 75 2.74 -8.96 -8.16
C ARG A 75 2.65 -10.49 -8.12
N GLY A 76 3.33 -11.14 -9.07
CA GLY A 76 3.38 -12.60 -9.17
C GLY A 76 2.21 -13.23 -9.92
N ILE A 77 1.27 -12.44 -10.45
CA ILE A 77 0.22 -12.92 -11.36
C ILE A 77 0.76 -12.85 -12.79
N ASP A 78 0.57 -13.92 -13.56
CA ASP A 78 0.87 -13.90 -14.99
C ASP A 78 -0.19 -13.09 -15.74
N LEU A 79 0.25 -12.01 -16.39
CA LEU A 79 -0.59 -11.08 -17.15
C LEU A 79 -0.34 -11.16 -18.65
N GLY A 80 0.41 -12.17 -19.13
CA GLY A 80 0.80 -12.30 -20.54
C GLY A 80 -0.37 -12.23 -21.52
N ASP A 81 -1.48 -12.89 -21.17
CA ASP A 81 -2.69 -12.97 -21.97
C ASP A 81 -3.77 -11.94 -21.58
N ALA A 82 -3.53 -11.12 -20.56
CA ALA A 82 -4.49 -10.13 -20.09
C ALA A 82 -4.46 -8.88 -20.96
N ASP A 83 -5.61 -8.45 -21.50
CA ASP A 83 -5.74 -7.15 -22.14
C ASP A 83 -6.01 -6.05 -21.11
N LEU A 84 -4.92 -5.50 -20.57
CA LEU A 84 -4.96 -4.39 -19.61
C LEU A 84 -4.80 -3.02 -20.30
N GLY A 85 -4.98 -2.96 -21.62
CA GLY A 85 -4.80 -1.73 -22.40
C GLY A 85 -3.39 -1.14 -22.31
N SER A 86 -3.27 0.19 -22.46
CA SER A 86 -2.00 0.93 -22.35
C SER A 86 -1.42 0.98 -20.94
N GLU A 87 -2.13 0.47 -19.93
CA GLU A 87 -1.77 0.58 -18.51
C GLU A 87 -0.85 -0.53 -18.00
N ARG A 88 -0.42 -1.46 -18.87
CA ARG A 88 0.53 -2.56 -18.56
C ARG A 88 1.86 -2.12 -17.93
N ARG A 89 2.18 -0.82 -17.91
CA ARG A 89 3.43 -0.28 -17.34
C ARG A 89 3.29 0.14 -15.87
N GLY A 90 2.07 0.18 -15.34
CA GLY A 90 1.78 0.56 -13.97
C GLY A 90 1.78 -0.64 -13.03
N VAL A 91 1.89 -0.34 -11.74
CA VAL A 91 1.76 -1.32 -10.65
C VAL A 91 0.28 -1.80 -10.49
N LEU A 92 -0.64 -1.13 -11.19
CA LEU A 92 -2.10 -1.34 -11.21
C LEU A 92 -2.73 -1.31 -9.81
N THR A 93 -2.27 -0.38 -8.96
CA THR A 93 -2.67 -0.21 -7.56
C THR A 93 -4.16 0.05 -7.39
N GLU A 94 -4.81 0.67 -8.36
CA GLU A 94 -6.24 0.89 -8.43
C GLU A 94 -7.04 -0.42 -8.55
N TRP A 95 -6.43 -1.49 -9.05
CA TRP A 95 -7.02 -2.83 -9.14
C TRP A 95 -6.91 -3.64 -7.85
N SER A 96 -6.35 -3.08 -6.77
CA SER A 96 -6.11 -3.84 -5.52
C SER A 96 -7.37 -4.51 -4.97
N VAL A 97 -8.50 -3.82 -4.97
CA VAL A 97 -9.77 -4.37 -4.47
C VAL A 97 -10.32 -5.44 -5.40
N ALA A 98 -10.36 -5.18 -6.70
CA ALA A 98 -10.85 -6.14 -7.69
C ALA A 98 -10.03 -7.43 -7.68
N THR A 99 -8.70 -7.29 -7.57
CA THR A 99 -7.77 -8.41 -7.45
C THR A 99 -8.08 -9.24 -6.21
N GLY A 100 -8.20 -8.62 -5.02
CA GLY A 100 -8.54 -9.35 -3.80
C GLY A 100 -9.89 -10.08 -3.87
N LEU A 101 -10.89 -9.48 -4.51
CA LEU A 101 -12.20 -10.12 -4.72
C LEU A 101 -12.12 -11.33 -5.65
N ALA A 102 -11.35 -11.24 -6.75
CA ALA A 102 -11.14 -12.35 -7.67
C ALA A 102 -10.38 -13.51 -7.00
N LEU A 103 -9.37 -13.20 -6.18
CA LEU A 103 -8.58 -14.20 -5.45
C LEU A 103 -9.36 -14.89 -4.32
N ARG A 104 -10.45 -14.29 -3.81
CA ARG A 104 -11.25 -14.85 -2.71
C ARG A 104 -11.76 -16.27 -2.97
N GLY A 105 -12.01 -16.61 -4.23
CA GLY A 105 -12.44 -17.96 -4.63
C GLY A 105 -11.30 -18.99 -4.62
N LEU A 106 -10.08 -18.56 -4.91
CA LEU A 106 -8.90 -19.44 -5.03
C LEU A 106 -8.38 -19.90 -3.66
N ALA A 107 -8.43 -19.03 -2.65
CA ALA A 107 -8.00 -19.36 -1.29
C ALA A 107 -8.86 -20.46 -0.61
N ARG A 108 -10.04 -20.75 -1.15
CA ARG A 108 -10.93 -21.81 -0.62
C ARG A 108 -10.61 -23.19 -1.19
N ASP A 109 -9.93 -23.26 -2.34
CA ASP A 109 -9.53 -24.52 -2.98
C ASP A 109 -8.17 -25.03 -2.47
N GLU A 110 -7.39 -24.17 -1.79
CA GLU A 110 -6.14 -24.53 -1.10
C GLU A 110 -6.36 -25.07 0.34
N GLY A 111 -7.58 -25.53 0.64
CA GLY A 111 -7.83 -26.37 1.81
C GLY A 111 -7.24 -27.76 1.61
N VAL A 112 -5.97 -27.92 2.01
CA VAL A 112 -5.18 -29.16 2.31
C VAL A 112 -3.76 -29.04 1.73
N ARG A 113 -2.99 -28.07 2.22
CA ARG A 113 -1.57 -28.25 2.55
C ARG A 113 -1.28 -27.45 3.81
N GLU A 114 -1.60 -28.08 4.94
CA GLU A 114 -1.18 -27.67 6.28
C GLU A 114 0.36 -27.68 6.33
N ALA A 115 0.96 -26.56 5.93
CA ALA A 115 2.38 -26.30 6.11
C ALA A 115 2.57 -25.75 7.53
N ASP A 116 2.84 -26.68 8.44
CA ASP A 116 3.70 -26.56 9.62
C ASP A 116 4.13 -25.11 9.96
N HIS A 117 3.22 -24.36 10.60
CA HIS A 117 3.54 -23.12 11.29
C HIS A 117 3.47 -23.33 12.81
N ASP A 118 3.94 -24.48 13.29
CA ASP A 118 4.30 -24.65 14.69
C ASP A 118 5.77 -24.25 14.85
N ARG A 119 6.05 -23.08 15.46
CA ARG A 119 7.26 -22.73 16.25
C ARG A 119 7.61 -21.23 16.38
N ARG A 120 6.65 -20.30 16.34
CA ARG A 120 6.88 -18.96 16.95
C ARG A 120 5.69 -18.49 17.79
N ARG A 121 5.37 -19.24 18.84
CA ARG A 121 4.72 -18.63 20.02
C ARG A 121 5.75 -17.74 20.72
N VAL A 122 5.50 -16.44 20.77
CA VAL A 122 6.23 -15.52 21.63
C VAL A 122 5.73 -15.75 23.07
N PRO A 123 6.60 -16.08 24.04
CA PRO A 123 6.17 -16.27 25.42
C PRO A 123 5.72 -14.93 26.04
N ALA A 124 4.73 -15.04 26.93
CA ALA A 124 4.11 -13.94 27.68
C ALA A 124 5.04 -13.32 28.72
#